data_AF-A0A2V2ZGS6-F1
#
_entry.id   AF-A0A2V2ZGS6-F1
#
_cell.length_a   1.000
_cell.length_b   1.000
_cell.length_c   1.000
_cell.angle_alpha   90.00
_cell.angle_beta   90.00
_cell.angle_gamma   90.00
#
_symmetry.space_group_name_H-M   'P 1'
#
loop_
_entity.id
_entity.type
_entity.pdbx_description
1 polymer ?
#
loop_
_entity_poly.entity_id
_entity_poly.type
_entity_poly.pdbx_seq_one_letter_code
_entity_poly.pdbx_strand_id
1 'polypeptide(L)'
;MDEYKLKLTSSEIGTLWGEYVNGTMTDVVNRYMVSIIEDEQIKAIFEDAIKMFSKQKQQIVTFLENEGFPVFQLDLLNPTSLKGNRDCSQIYLTELFTYYDLTWFTGA
;
A
#
# COMPACT_ATOMS: atom_id res chain seq x y z
N MET A 1 -24.03 -24.03 20.12
CA MET A 1 -23.44 -24.24 18.78
C MET A 1 -21.99 -23.86 18.93
N ASP A 2 -21.10 -24.84 18.87
CA ASP A 2 -19.67 -24.60 18.98
C ASP A 2 -19.23 -23.93 17.68
N GLU A 3 -18.78 -22.68 17.81
CA GLU A 3 -18.25 -21.87 16.72
C GLU A 3 -16.89 -22.47 16.33
N TYR A 4 -16.89 -23.41 15.39
CA TYR A 4 -15.65 -23.88 14.76
C TYR A 4 -15.00 -22.66 14.09
N LYS A 5 -14.01 -22.04 14.76
CA LYS A 5 -13.14 -21.05 14.14
C LYS A 5 -12.38 -21.74 13.01
N LEU A 6 -12.93 -21.63 11.80
CA LEU A 6 -12.27 -22.05 10.56
C LEU A 6 -10.97 -21.26 10.45
N LYS A 7 -9.84 -21.97 10.50
CA LYS A 7 -8.52 -21.39 10.26
C LYS A 7 -8.35 -21.08 8.78
N LEU A 8 -7.65 -19.98 8.50
CA LEU A 8 -7.22 -19.68 7.15
C LEU A 8 -6.24 -20.75 6.64
N THR A 9 -6.39 -21.12 5.37
CA THR A 9 -5.44 -21.97 4.67
C THR A 9 -4.15 -21.21 4.37
N SER A 10 -3.05 -21.94 4.16
CA SER A 10 -1.77 -21.31 3.77
C SER A 10 -1.88 -20.49 2.49
N SER A 11 -2.76 -20.88 1.55
CA SER A 11 -3.05 -20.10 0.34
C SER A 11 -3.75 -18.78 0.65
N GLU A 12 -4.73 -18.76 1.55
CA GLU A 12 -5.43 -17.53 1.93
C GLU A 12 -4.50 -16.58 2.70
N ILE A 13 -3.67 -17.11 3.60
CA ILE A 13 -2.63 -16.34 4.31
C ILE A 13 -1.63 -15.74 3.31
N GLY A 14 -1.17 -16.53 2.34
CA GLY A 14 -0.26 -16.07 1.29
C GLY A 14 -0.85 -14.94 0.45
N THR A 15 -2.13 -15.06 0.07
CA THR A 15 -2.87 -14.00 -0.65
C THR A 15 -3.00 -12.75 0.20
N LEU A 16 -3.45 -12.85 1.45
CA LEU A 16 -3.58 -11.71 2.37
C LEU A 16 -2.25 -10.99 2.57
N TRP A 17 -1.14 -11.74 2.65
CA TRP A 17 0.19 -11.15 2.78
C TRP A 17 0.61 -10.39 1.52
N GLY A 18 0.36 -10.96 0.33
CA GLY A 18 0.59 -10.27 -0.95
C GLY A 18 -0.21 -8.96 -1.03
N GLU A 19 -1.50 -8.99 -0.68
CA GLU A 19 -2.36 -7.81 -0.67
C GLU A 19 -1.86 -6.73 0.31
N TYR A 20 -1.40 -7.12 1.50
CA TYR A 20 -0.84 -6.18 2.46
C TYR A 20 0.40 -5.48 1.91
N VAL A 21 1.33 -6.24 1.33
CA VAL A 21 2.60 -5.71 0.80
C VAL A 21 2.34 -4.79 -0.38
N ASN A 22 1.59 -5.28 -1.38
CA ASN A 22 1.27 -4.55 -2.61
C ASN A 22 0.44 -3.30 -2.31
N GLY A 23 -0.54 -3.42 -1.41
CA GLY A 23 -1.37 -2.32 -0.99
C GLY A 23 -0.59 -1.25 -0.21
N THR A 24 0.30 -1.64 0.71
CA THR A 24 1.11 -0.67 1.49
C THR A 24 2.03 0.14 0.58
N MET A 25 2.54 -0.50 -0.47
CA MET A 25 3.36 0.14 -1.50
C MET A 25 2.54 1.10 -2.36
N THR A 26 1.36 0.68 -2.81
CA THR A 26 0.41 1.52 -3.56
C THR A 26 -0.02 2.74 -2.75
N ASP A 27 -0.22 2.58 -1.45
CA ASP A 27 -0.59 3.64 -0.52
C ASP A 27 0.51 4.72 -0.37
N VAL A 28 1.80 4.35 -0.45
CA VAL A 28 2.91 5.32 -0.53
C VAL A 28 2.84 6.13 -1.83
N VAL A 29 2.61 5.47 -2.97
CA VAL A 29 2.46 6.15 -4.27
C VAL A 29 1.25 7.08 -4.24
N ASN A 30 0.09 6.62 -3.77
CA ASN A 30 -1.13 7.43 -3.68
C ASN A 30 -0.91 8.68 -2.83
N ARG A 31 -0.23 8.57 -1.68
CA ARG A 31 0.13 9.74 -0.85
C ARG A 31 1.04 10.72 -1.57
N TYR A 32 2.00 10.22 -2.35
CA TYR A 32 2.85 11.07 -3.18
C TYR A 32 2.03 11.77 -4.26
N MET A 33 1.14 11.06 -4.96
CA MET A 33 0.24 11.62 -5.98
C MET A 33 -0.62 12.76 -5.40
N VAL A 34 -1.23 12.57 -4.23
CA VAL A 34 -1.98 13.63 -3.52
C VAL A 34 -1.14 14.89 -3.26
N SER A 35 0.18 14.75 -3.10
CA SER A 35 1.08 15.87 -2.83
C SER A 35 1.47 16.69 -4.08
N ILE A 36 1.27 16.14 -5.28
CA ILE A 36 1.66 16.77 -6.56
C ILE A 36 0.48 17.06 -7.49
N ILE A 37 -0.67 16.39 -7.32
CA ILE A 37 -1.86 16.65 -8.12
C ILE A 37 -2.48 17.99 -7.71
N GLU A 38 -2.65 18.88 -8.69
CA GLU A 38 -3.29 20.19 -8.52
C GLU A 38 -4.81 20.14 -8.75
N ASP A 39 -5.28 19.24 -9.62
CA ASP A 39 -6.71 19.08 -9.90
C ASP A 39 -7.45 18.48 -8.69
N GLU A 40 -8.38 19.24 -8.13
CA GLU A 40 -9.10 18.88 -6.91
C GLU A 40 -9.97 17.61 -7.07
N GLN A 41 -10.56 17.39 -8.26
CA GLN A 41 -11.40 16.23 -8.50
C GLN A 41 -10.56 14.95 -8.58
N ILE A 42 -9.42 15.00 -9.27
CA ILE A 42 -8.49 13.87 -9.34
C ILE A 42 -7.90 13.61 -7.96
N LYS A 43 -7.50 14.65 -7.22
CA LYS A 43 -6.94 14.52 -5.87
C LYS A 43 -7.91 13.82 -4.92
N ALA A 44 -9.20 14.17 -4.96
CA ALA A 44 -10.23 13.54 -4.14
C ALA A 44 -10.30 12.02 -4.35
N ILE A 45 -10.13 11.54 -5.60
CA ILE A 45 -10.11 10.09 -5.90
C ILE A 45 -8.95 9.38 -5.18
N PHE A 46 -7.76 9.98 -5.16
CA PHE A 46 -6.61 9.40 -4.47
C PHE A 46 -6.78 9.45 -2.94
N GLU A 47 -7.35 10.52 -2.40
CA GLU A 47 -7.66 10.63 -0.98
C GLU A 47 -8.66 9.55 -0.54
N ASP A 48 -9.70 9.30 -1.35
CA ASP A 48 -10.65 8.22 -1.13
C ASP A 48 -9.99 6.83 -1.22
N ALA A 49 -9.09 6.62 -2.18
CA ALA A 49 -8.33 5.38 -2.30
C ALA A 49 -7.44 5.10 -1.07
N ILE A 50 -6.73 6.12 -0.56
CA ILE A 50 -5.92 6.02 0.66
C ILE A 50 -6.80 5.64 1.85
N LYS A 51 -7.96 6.30 2.00
CA LYS A 51 -8.90 6.04 3.09
C LYS A 51 -9.50 4.63 3.00
N MET A 52 -9.79 4.15 1.79
CA MET A 52 -10.30 2.81 1.56
C MET A 52 -9.24 1.77 1.91
N PHE A 53 -8.02 1.94 1.42
CA PHE A 53 -6.92 1.01 1.71
C PHE A 53 -6.56 0.99 3.20
N SER A 54 -6.59 2.13 3.90
CA SER A 54 -6.34 2.17 5.35
C SER A 54 -7.26 1.22 6.13
N LYS A 55 -8.54 1.14 5.75
CA LYS A 55 -9.49 0.20 6.36
C LYS A 55 -9.19 -1.25 5.99
N GLN A 56 -8.93 -1.52 4.70
CA GLN A 56 -8.59 -2.86 4.22
C GLN A 56 -7.33 -3.39 4.89
N LYS A 57 -6.30 -2.55 5.01
CA LYS A 57 -5.05 -2.85 5.71
C LYS A 57 -5.30 -3.28 7.15
N GLN A 58 -6.12 -2.54 7.90
CA GLN A 58 -6.46 -2.92 9.28
C GLN A 58 -7.15 -4.29 9.36
N GLN A 59 -8.05 -4.59 8.41
CA GLN A 59 -8.70 -5.89 8.34
C GLN A 59 -7.70 -7.01 8.04
N ILE A 60 -6.82 -6.81 7.05
CA ILE A 60 -5.79 -7.79 6.69
C ILE A 60 -4.84 -8.06 7.86
N VAL A 61 -4.37 -7.00 8.55
CA VAL A 61 -3.51 -7.14 9.73
C VAL A 61 -4.23 -7.96 10.81
N THR A 62 -5.49 -7.64 11.08
CA THR A 62 -6.30 -8.37 12.07
C THR A 62 -6.41 -9.86 11.71
N PHE A 63 -6.62 -10.20 10.44
CA PHE A 63 -6.68 -11.61 10.00
C PHE A 63 -5.34 -12.32 10.17
N LEU A 64 -4.23 -11.69 9.78
CA LEU A 64 -2.89 -12.28 9.90
C LEU A 64 -2.47 -12.47 11.38
N GLU A 65 -2.73 -11.48 12.24
CA GLU A 65 -2.43 -11.56 13.67
C GLU A 65 -3.26 -12.63 14.37
N ASN A 66 -4.54 -12.78 14.01
CA ASN A 66 -5.41 -13.83 14.55
C ASN A 66 -4.93 -15.26 14.20
N GLU A 67 -4.24 -15.42 13.06
CA GLU A 67 -3.59 -16.68 12.66
C GLU A 67 -2.17 -16.83 13.25
N GLY A 68 -1.71 -15.87 14.05
CA GLY A 68 -0.39 -15.90 14.69
C GLY A 68 0.77 -15.42 13.82
N PHE A 69 0.49 -14.75 12.70
CA PHE A 69 1.51 -14.17 11.82
C PHE A 69 1.75 -12.71 12.19
N PRO A 70 2.96 -12.34 12.67
CA PRO A 70 3.27 -10.95 12.97
C PRO A 70 3.37 -10.14 11.68
N VAL A 71 2.72 -8.98 11.65
CA VAL A 71 2.82 -8.04 10.53
C VAL A 71 3.78 -6.91 10.91
N PHE A 72 4.82 -6.71 10.11
CA PHE A 72 5.73 -5.59 10.29
C PHE A 72 5.16 -4.33 9.60
N GLN A 73 5.23 -3.20 10.29
CA GLN A 73 4.84 -1.92 9.72
C GLN A 73 5.87 -1.54 8.63
N LEU A 74 5.44 -1.55 7.36
CA LEU A 74 6.26 -1.12 6.22
C LEU A 74 6.22 0.41 6.00
N ASP A 75 5.50 1.14 6.86
CA ASP A 75 5.11 2.54 6.67
C ASP A 75 6.21 3.55 7.00
N LEU A 76 7.46 3.10 7.06
CA LEU A 76 8.62 3.95 7.39
C LEU A 76 8.99 4.93 6.26
N LEU A 77 8.35 4.82 5.08
CA LEU A 77 8.51 5.78 4.00
C LEU A 77 7.54 6.96 4.20
N ASN A 78 8.00 7.97 4.94
CA ASN A 78 7.31 9.26 5.05
C ASN A 78 7.32 9.96 3.66
N PRO A 79 6.19 10.39 3.08
CA PRO A 79 6.17 11.11 1.81
C PRO A 79 7.04 12.40 1.82
N THR A 80 7.33 12.93 3.00
CA THR A 80 8.23 14.08 3.19
C THR A 80 9.71 13.73 2.89
N SER A 81 10.16 12.50 3.16
CA SER A 81 11.52 12.06 2.77
C SER A 81 11.63 11.90 1.25
N LEU A 82 10.52 11.62 0.56
CA LEU A 82 10.46 11.63 -0.90
C LEU A 82 10.53 13.05 -1.49
N LYS A 83 9.97 14.05 -0.79
CA LYS A 83 9.96 15.45 -1.23
C LYS A 83 11.31 16.15 -1.11
N GLY A 84 12.15 15.74 -0.16
CA GLY A 84 13.42 16.41 0.16
C GLY A 84 14.63 15.99 -0.68
N ASN A 85 14.59 14.83 -1.33
CA ASN A 85 15.67 14.35 -2.18
C ASN A 85 15.11 13.77 -3.47
N ARG A 86 15.08 14.60 -4.53
CA ARG A 86 14.56 14.22 -5.85
C ARG A 86 15.22 12.95 -6.40
N ASP A 87 16.46 12.64 -6.02
CA ASP A 87 17.12 11.40 -6.46
C ASP A 87 16.61 10.15 -5.73
N CYS A 88 16.42 10.20 -4.40
CA CYS A 88 15.99 9.03 -3.63
C CYS A 88 14.51 8.68 -3.85
N SER A 89 13.65 9.69 -4.03
CA SER A 89 12.25 9.45 -4.41
C SER A 89 12.14 8.92 -5.82
N GLN A 90 12.92 9.46 -6.75
CA GLN A 90 12.92 8.96 -8.12
C GLN A 90 13.41 7.51 -8.17
N ILE A 91 14.46 7.12 -7.45
CA ILE A 91 14.98 5.73 -7.45
C ILE A 91 13.93 4.74 -6.90
N TYR A 92 13.35 5.01 -5.73
CA TYR A 92 12.34 4.12 -5.14
C TYR A 92 11.07 4.03 -5.98
N LEU A 93 10.58 5.17 -6.47
CA LEU A 93 9.41 5.19 -7.36
C LEU A 93 9.73 4.51 -8.70
N THR A 94 10.94 4.64 -9.23
CA THR A 94 11.34 3.98 -10.49
C THR A 94 11.43 2.48 -10.30
N GLU A 95 11.97 1.95 -9.20
CA GLU A 95 11.96 0.51 -8.92
C GLU A 95 10.54 -0.04 -8.77
N LEU A 96 9.68 0.70 -8.05
CA LEU A 96 8.26 0.36 -7.90
C LEU A 96 7.49 0.41 -9.22
N PHE A 97 7.67 1.47 -10.00
CA PHE A 97 7.03 1.62 -11.30
C PHE A 97 7.56 0.62 -12.33
N THR A 98 8.83 0.23 -12.26
CA THR A 98 9.39 -0.84 -13.09
C THR A 98 8.83 -2.20 -12.70
N TYR A 99 8.62 -2.46 -11.41
CA TYR A 99 8.03 -3.71 -10.93
C TYR A 99 6.56 -3.88 -11.34
N TYR A 100 5.78 -2.80 -11.38
CA TYR A 100 4.36 -2.80 -11.76
C TYR A 100 4.07 -2.34 -13.20
N ASP A 101 5.11 -2.13 -14.02
CA ASP A 101 4.97 -1.64 -15.40
C ASP A 101 4.18 -0.32 -15.52
N LEU A 102 4.34 0.55 -14.52
CA LEU A 102 3.73 1.88 -14.40
C LEU A 102 4.65 3.00 -14.92
N THR A 103 5.66 2.65 -15.71
CA THR A 103 6.66 3.56 -16.29
C THR A 103 6.03 4.67 -17.15
N TRP A 104 4.82 4.46 -17.66
CA TRP A 104 4.03 5.44 -18.41
C TRP A 104 3.64 6.69 -17.59
N PHE A 105 3.61 6.62 -16.27
CA PHE A 105 3.32 7.79 -15.42
C PHE A 105 4.49 8.77 -15.31
N THR A 106 5.73 8.34 -15.58
CA THR A 106 6.91 9.20 -15.44
C THR A 106 7.23 10.03 -16.68
N GLY A 107 6.47 9.86 -17.78
CA GLY A 107 6.62 10.68 -18.99
C GLY A 107 8.03 10.65 -19.61
N ALA A 108 8.77 9.56 -19.41
CA ALA A 108 10.08 9.31 -20.01
C ALA A 108 9.95 8.60 -21.35
#